data_AF-A0A4U1FMM1-F1
#
_entry.id   AF-A0A4U1FMM1-F1
#
_cell.length_a   1.000
_cell.length_b   1.000
_cell.length_c   1.000
_cell.angle_alpha   90.00
_cell.angle_beta   90.00
_cell.angle_gamma   90.00
#
_symmetry.space_group_name_H-M   'P 1'
#
loop_
_entity.id
_entity.type
_entity.pdbx_description
1 polymer ?
#
loop_
_entity_poly.entity_id
_entity_poly.type
_entity_poly.pdbx_seq_one_letter_code
_entity_poly.pdbx_strand_id
1 'polypeptide(L)' 'ILLKEFLDIVRKKNEAQLYRNEIRHIFTAFDRHYRGYLTLEDFKKAFKQVAPKLSERIILEVFR' A
#
# COMPACT_ATOMS: atom_id res chain seq x y z
N ILE A 1 -27.93 -10.70 22.54
CA ILE A 1 -27.56 -10.54 21.10
C ILE A 1 -26.47 -9.46 20.90
N LEU A 2 -26.24 -8.53 21.84
CA LEU A 2 -25.25 -7.44 21.70
C LEU A 2 -23.76 -7.84 21.55
N LEU A 3 -23.29 -8.87 22.27
CA LEU A 3 -21.84 -9.16 22.34
C LEU A 3 -21.26 -9.64 21.01
N LYS A 4 -21.98 -10.50 20.28
CA LYS A 4 -21.51 -11.02 18.99
C LYS A 4 -21.38 -9.90 17.96
N GLU A 5 -22.39 -9.04 17.88
CA GLU A 5 -22.39 -7.90 16.95
C GLU A 5 -21.28 -6.90 17.29
N PHE A 6 -21.08 -6.61 18.58
CA PHE A 6 -19.97 -5.76 19.04
C PHE A 6 -18.60 -6.34 18.65
N LEU A 7 -18.38 -7.63 18.89
CA LEU A 7 -17.12 -8.30 18.52
C LEU A 7 -16.89 -8.28 17.00
N ASP A 8 -17.94 -8.46 16.20
CA ASP A 8 -17.84 -8.37 14.74
C ASP A 8 -17.47 -6.95 14.26
N ILE A 9 -18.00 -5.90 14.89
CA ILE A 9 -17.64 -4.51 14.57
C ILE A 9 -16.17 -4.23 14.93
N VAL A 10 -15.74 -4.62 16.13
CA VAL A 10 -14.35 -4.42 16.58
C VAL A 10 -13.37 -5.18 15.68
N ARG A 11 -13.69 -6.42 15.34
CA ARG A 11 -12.89 -7.24 14.42
C ARG A 11 -12.75 -6.56 13.05
N LYS A 12 -13.87 -6.16 12.42
CA LYS A 12 -13.83 -5.46 11.13
C LYS A 12 -13.04 -4.16 11.18
N LYS A 13 -13.16 -3.40 12.28
CA LYS A 13 -12.37 -2.16 12.48
C LYS A 13 -10.88 -2.46 12.59
N ASN A 14 -10.49 -3.48 13.34
CA ASN A 14 -9.09 -3.89 13.48
C ASN A 14 -8.51 -4.41 12.16
N GLU A 15 -9.23 -5.26 11.43
CA GLU A 15 -8.85 -5.74 10.10
C GLU A 15 -8.64 -4.55 9.13
N ALA A 16 -9.57 -3.59 9.12
CA ALA A 16 -9.43 -2.39 8.29
C ALA A 16 -8.26 -1.47 8.71
N GLN A 17 -7.96 -1.38 10.01
CA GLN A 17 -6.79 -0.63 10.49
C GLN A 17 -5.48 -1.31 10.13
N LEU A 18 -5.39 -2.64 10.26
CA LEU A 18 -4.22 -3.42 9.85
C LEU A 18 -3.93 -3.20 8.36
N TYR A 19 -4.94 -3.36 7.50
CA TYR A 19 -4.81 -3.14 6.06
C TYR A 19 -4.36 -1.72 5.70
N ARG A 20 -4.93 -0.69 6.35
CA ARG A 20 -4.49 0.71 6.15
C ARG A 20 -3.05 0.94 6.59
N ASN A 21 -2.63 0.31 7.69
CA ASN A 21 -1.26 0.43 8.18
C ASN A 21 -0.28 -0.24 7.22
N GLU A 22 -0.62 -1.39 6.65
CA GLU A 22 0.20 -2.07 5.63
C GLU A 22 0.38 -1.20 4.38
N ILE A 23 -0.70 -0.66 3.82
CA ILE A 23 -0.60 0.25 2.65
C ILE A 23 0.30 1.44 2.99
N ARG A 24 0.13 2.05 4.17
CA ARG A 24 0.91 3.21 4.57
C ARG A 24 2.39 2.87 4.76
N HIS A 25 2.70 1.71 5.33
CA HIS A 25 4.08 1.25 5.48
C HIS A 25 4.74 1.00 4.13
N ILE A 26 4.05 0.32 3.20
CA ILE A 26 4.56 0.07 1.84
C ILE A 26 4.81 1.40 1.12
N PHE A 27 3.84 2.31 1.17
CA PHE A 27 3.98 3.63 0.54
C PHE A 27 5.17 4.40 1.12
N THR A 28 5.30 4.43 2.45
CA THR A 28 6.38 5.13 3.14
C THR A 28 7.75 4.53 2.82
N ALA A 29 7.84 3.22 2.63
CA ALA A 29 9.08 2.56 2.21
C ALA A 29 9.53 3.00 0.81
N PHE A 30 8.59 3.38 -0.07
CA PHE A 30 8.90 3.87 -1.42
C PHE A 30 9.06 5.39 -1.50
N ASP A 31 8.42 6.16 -0.62
CA ASP A 31 8.59 7.62 -0.52
C ASP A 31 9.87 7.99 0.23
N ARG A 32 11.01 7.63 -0.35
CA ARG A 32 12.34 7.82 0.24
C ARG A 32 12.69 9.28 0.53
N HIS A 33 11.97 10.21 -0.07
CA HIS A 33 12.16 11.64 0.09
C HIS A 33 11.13 12.27 1.04
N TYR A 34 10.22 11.47 1.62
CA TYR A 34 9.19 11.91 2.56
C TYR A 34 8.33 13.08 2.04
N ARG A 35 7.99 13.05 0.74
CA ARG A 35 7.21 14.11 0.10
C ARG A 35 5.69 13.95 0.29
N GLY A 36 5.25 12.77 0.71
CA GLY A 36 3.84 12.39 0.76
C GLY A 36 3.26 11.98 -0.61
N TYR A 37 4.09 11.89 -1.65
CA TYR A 37 3.72 11.45 -2.99
C TYR A 37 4.87 10.73 -3.69
N LEU A 38 4.55 9.79 -4.57
CA LEU A 38 5.52 9.11 -5.42
C LEU A 38 5.47 9.71 -6.82
N THR A 39 6.64 10.09 -7.35
CA THR A 39 6.78 10.39 -8.77
C THR A 39 6.83 9.09 -9.57
N LEU A 40 6.60 9.16 -10.88
CA LEU A 40 6.76 8.00 -11.76
C LEU A 40 8.17 7.37 -11.64
N GLU A 41 9.20 8.20 -11.46
CA GLU A 41 10.57 7.71 -11.28
C GLU A 41 10.76 6.99 -9.94
N ASP A 42 10.15 7.47 -8.86
CA ASP A 42 10.17 6.74 -7.57
C ASP A 42 9.50 5.37 -7.73
N PHE A 43 8.35 5.34 -8.42
CA PHE A 43 7.58 4.14 -8.67
C PHE A 43 8.37 3.12 -9.51
N LYS A 44 8.99 3.54 -10.62
CA LYS A 44 9.87 2.68 -11.43
C LYS A 44 11.05 2.13 -10.63
N LYS A 45 11.72 2.97 -9.84
CA LYS A 45 12.86 2.55 -8.99
C LYS A 45 12.46 1.56 -7.91
N ALA A 46 11.28 1.74 -7.32
CA ALA A 46 10.70 0.81 -6.35
C ALA A 46 10.41 -0.55 -7.00
N PHE A 47 9.67 -0.57 -8.11
CA PHE A 47 9.31 -1.81 -8.81
C PHE A 47 10.52 -2.56 -9.36
N LYS A 48 11.57 -1.86 -9.79
CA LYS A 48 12.82 -2.51 -10.20
C LYS A 48 13.49 -3.30 -9.06
N GLN A 49 13.28 -2.91 -7.80
CA GLN A 49 13.84 -3.61 -6.64
C GLN A 49 12.97 -4.81 -6.22
N VAL A 50 11.64 -4.63 -6.16
CA VAL A 50 10.74 -5.65 -5.62
C VAL A 50 10.20 -6.62 -6.68
N ALA A 51 10.16 -6.20 -7.94
CA ALA A 51 9.64 -6.97 -9.07
C ALA A 51 10.46 -6.72 -10.35
N PRO A 52 11.77 -7.04 -10.37
CA PRO A 52 12.68 -6.70 -11.48
C PRO A 52 12.30 -7.30 -12.84
N LYS A 53 11.46 -8.35 -12.85
CA LYS A 53 10.97 -9.01 -14.07
C LYS A 53 9.74 -8.34 -14.67
N LEU A 54 9.12 -7.40 -13.96
CA LEU A 54 7.95 -6.69 -14.45
C LEU A 54 8.36 -5.69 -15.54
N SER A 55 7.63 -5.67 -16.65
CA SER A 55 7.94 -4.75 -17.74
C SER A 55 7.60 -3.31 -17.35
N GLU A 56 8.40 -2.36 -17.83
CA GLU A 56 8.16 -0.93 -17.59
C GLU A 56 6.81 -0.47 -18.15
N ARG A 57 6.32 -1.11 -19.23
CA ARG A 57 4.98 -0.87 -19.77
C ARG A 57 3.89 -1.13 -18.73
N ILE A 58 3.96 -2.25 -18.00
CA ILE A 58 2.97 -2.56 -16.96
C ILE A 58 3.10 -1.53 -15.84
N ILE A 59 4.31 -1.22 -15.39
CA ILE A 59 4.56 -0.24 -14.33
C ILE A 59 3.93 1.12 -14.68
N LEU A 60 4.08 1.57 -15.93
CA LEU A 60 3.50 2.81 -16.44
C LEU A 60 1.97 2.77 -16.48
N GLU A 61 1.39 1.62 -16.83
CA GLU A 61 -0.05 1.42 -16.92
C GLU A 61 -0.70 1.49 -15.54
N VAL A 62 -0.12 0.85 -14.51
CA VAL A 62 -0.70 0.86 -13.15
C VAL A 62 -0.46 2.17 -12.39
N PHE A 63 0.47 3.01 -12.85
CA PHE A 63 0.73 4.32 -12.21
C PHE A 63 -0.27 5.41 -12.62
N ARG A 64 -0.88 5.28 -13.80
CA ARG A 64 -1.86 6.24 -14.34
C ARG A 64 -3.21 6.10 -13.65
#